data_AF-A0A1V6S8Q9-F1
#
_entry.id   AF-A0A1V6S8Q9-F1
#
_cell.length_a   1.000
_cell.length_b   1.000
_cell.length_c   1.000
_cell.angle_alpha   90.00
_cell.angle_beta   90.00
_cell.angle_gamma   90.00
#
_symmetry.space_group_name_H-M   'P 1'
#
loop_
_entity.id
_entity.type
_entity.pdbx_description
1 polymer ?
#
loop_
_entity_poly.entity_id
_entity_poly.type
_entity_poly.pdbx_seq_one_letter_code
_entity_poly.pdbx_strand_id
1 'polypeptide(L)'
;MQLFSWPRSHLLEIGDRIWCPPWLHRHEQLLLTQLWNLRTPGWSRGSLATQACAGFKEHLKDISSYTVLDICAGAGRPTPVLESELNKELGSEGKGPVPFVLTDLYPHIEECERISKKQQNIIYIESPVDARAVS
;
A
#
# COMPACT_ATOMS: atom_id res chain seq x y z
N MET A 1 27.95 27.32 -15.13
CA MET A 1 27.02 26.79 -16.15
C MET A 1 25.80 26.26 -15.39
N GLN A 2 24.74 27.06 -15.29
CA GLN A 2 23.51 26.64 -14.59
C GLN A 2 22.75 25.68 -15.50
N LEU A 3 22.66 24.41 -15.10
CA LEU A 3 21.77 23.46 -15.77
C LEU A 3 20.35 23.96 -15.56
N PHE A 4 19.64 24.24 -16.65
CA PHE A 4 18.21 24.52 -16.63
C PHE A 4 17.50 23.28 -16.08
N SER A 5 17.10 23.31 -14.81
CA SER A 5 16.26 22.25 -14.24
C SER A 5 14.82 22.51 -14.67
N TRP A 6 14.23 21.56 -15.37
CA TRP A 6 12.79 21.58 -15.60
C TRP A 6 12.05 21.60 -14.25
N PRO A 7 10.98 22.40 -14.10
CA PRO A 7 10.17 22.36 -12.88
C PRO A 7 9.58 20.96 -12.70
N ARG A 8 9.41 20.54 -11.45
CA ARG A 8 8.81 19.25 -11.12
C ARG A 8 7.38 19.19 -11.68
N SER A 9 7.11 18.20 -12.54
CA SER A 9 5.74 17.94 -13.01
C SER A 9 4.91 17.38 -11.87
N HIS A 10 3.75 18.00 -11.61
CA HIS A 10 2.79 17.53 -10.62
C HIS A 10 1.56 16.94 -11.33
N LEU A 11 1.39 15.62 -11.22
CA LEU A 11 0.16 14.94 -11.61
C LEU A 11 -0.86 15.05 -10.47
N LEU A 12 -2.13 14.93 -10.82
CA LEU A 12 -3.25 15.19 -9.93
C LEU A 12 -4.22 14.04 -10.01
N GLU A 13 -4.54 13.43 -8.88
CA GLU A 13 -5.62 12.46 -8.77
C GLU A 13 -6.95 13.18 -8.60
N ILE A 14 -8.00 12.67 -9.25
CA ILE A 14 -9.36 13.23 -9.08
C ILE A 14 -9.86 12.95 -7.66
N GLY A 15 -9.52 11.78 -7.10
CA GLY A 15 -9.84 11.35 -5.74
C GLY A 15 -9.39 12.33 -4.64
N ASP A 16 -8.27 13.03 -4.86
CA ASP A 16 -7.65 13.93 -3.89
C ASP A 16 -8.26 15.35 -3.83
N ARG A 17 -9.26 15.63 -4.68
CA ARG A 17 -9.86 16.97 -4.74
C ARG A 17 -10.93 17.14 -3.67
N ILE A 18 -10.94 18.30 -3.01
CA ILE A 18 -11.93 18.66 -1.98
C ILE A 18 -13.38 18.59 -2.52
N TRP A 19 -13.58 18.84 -3.82
CA TRP A 19 -14.90 18.73 -4.45
C TRP A 19 -15.27 17.29 -4.86
N CYS A 20 -14.33 16.33 -4.79
CA CYS A 20 -14.57 14.95 -5.19
C CYS A 20 -15.58 14.31 -4.23
N PRO A 21 -16.68 13.72 -4.74
CA PRO A 21 -17.66 13.08 -3.88
C PRO A 21 -17.05 11.92 -3.08
N PRO A 22 -17.28 11.82 -1.75
CA PRO A 22 -16.69 10.77 -0.92
C PRO A 22 -17.00 9.33 -1.39
N TRP A 23 -18.16 9.13 -2.03
CA TRP A 23 -18.52 7.82 -2.58
C TRP A 23 -17.62 7.39 -3.75
N LEU A 24 -17.12 8.35 -4.55
CA LEU A 24 -16.27 8.07 -5.70
C LEU A 24 -14.88 7.65 -5.23
N HIS A 25 -14.31 8.40 -4.29
CA HIS A 25 -13.05 8.03 -3.64
C HIS A 25 -13.18 6.64 -2.98
N ARG A 26 -14.29 6.37 -2.28
CA ARG A 26 -14.52 5.05 -1.70
C ARG A 26 -14.58 3.94 -2.75
N HIS A 27 -15.20 4.21 -3.90
CA HIS A 27 -15.36 3.26 -4.99
C HIS A 27 -14.03 2.92 -5.68
N GLU A 28 -13.24 3.93 -6.04
CA GLU A 28 -11.88 3.77 -6.57
C GLU A 28 -11.06 2.83 -5.69
N GLN A 29 -11.09 3.13 -4.41
CA GLN A 29 -10.22 2.51 -3.44
C GLN A 29 -10.77 1.05 -3.20
N LEU A 30 -12.08 0.78 -3.32
CA LEU A 30 -12.65 -0.60 -3.33
C LEU A 30 -12.25 -1.39 -4.58
N LEU A 31 -12.30 -0.76 -5.76
CA LEU A 31 -11.89 -1.38 -7.02
C LEU A 31 -10.42 -1.80 -6.98
N LEU A 32 -9.55 -0.98 -6.40
CA LEU A 32 -8.15 -1.33 -6.18
C LEU A 32 -8.04 -2.60 -5.31
N THR A 33 -8.72 -2.68 -4.17
CA THR A 33 -8.72 -3.92 -3.36
C THR A 33 -9.19 -5.13 -4.16
N GLN A 34 -10.25 -4.99 -4.96
CA GLN A 34 -10.75 -6.10 -5.77
C GLN A 34 -9.76 -6.53 -6.85
N LEU A 35 -9.11 -5.58 -7.52
CA LEU A 35 -8.10 -5.85 -8.53
C LEU A 35 -6.90 -6.60 -7.92
N TRP A 36 -6.48 -6.20 -6.71
CA TRP A 36 -5.39 -6.87 -6.00
C TRP A 36 -5.71 -8.30 -5.58
N ASN A 37 -6.99 -8.60 -5.34
CA ASN A 37 -7.49 -9.94 -5.06
C ASN A 37 -7.84 -10.76 -6.31
N LEU A 38 -7.94 -10.11 -7.47
CA LEU A 38 -8.40 -10.75 -8.70
C LEU A 38 -7.45 -11.88 -9.09
N ARG A 39 -8.02 -13.05 -9.36
CA ARG A 39 -7.35 -14.22 -9.92
C ARG A 39 -7.98 -14.51 -11.27
N THR A 40 -7.21 -14.43 -12.35
CA THR A 40 -7.68 -14.75 -13.70
C THR A 40 -7.38 -16.21 -14.02
N PRO A 41 -8.40 -17.09 -14.09
CA PRO A 41 -8.20 -18.50 -14.37
C PRO A 41 -7.45 -18.70 -15.69
N GLY A 42 -6.39 -19.50 -15.67
CA GLY A 42 -5.59 -19.81 -16.86
C GLY A 42 -4.57 -18.74 -17.29
N TRP A 43 -4.56 -17.55 -16.68
CA TRP A 43 -3.59 -16.49 -17.01
C TRP A 43 -2.71 -16.08 -15.83
N SER A 44 -3.25 -16.01 -14.61
CA SER A 44 -2.50 -15.51 -13.45
C SER A 44 -1.88 -16.62 -12.60
N ARG A 45 -0.62 -16.43 -12.17
CA ARG A 45 0.03 -17.22 -11.10
C ARG A 45 -0.39 -16.68 -9.72
N GLY A 46 -1.65 -16.89 -9.33
CA GLY A 46 -2.22 -16.33 -8.10
C GLY A 46 -2.77 -14.91 -8.27
N SER A 47 -3.12 -14.23 -7.17
CA SER A 47 -3.61 -12.85 -7.24
C SER A 47 -2.47 -11.87 -7.54
N LEU A 48 -2.77 -10.60 -7.80
CA LEU A 48 -1.72 -9.58 -7.93
C LEU A 48 -0.92 -9.43 -6.63
N ALA A 49 -1.58 -9.60 -5.47
CA ALA A 49 -0.88 -9.62 -4.18
C ALA A 49 0.14 -10.75 -4.10
N THR A 50 -0.23 -11.98 -4.48
CA THR A 50 0.71 -13.12 -4.50
C THR A 50 1.89 -12.87 -5.44
N GLN A 51 1.64 -12.28 -6.61
CA GLN A 51 2.69 -11.94 -7.56
C GLN A 51 3.63 -10.87 -7.02
N ALA A 52 3.11 -9.85 -6.33
CA ALA A 52 3.92 -8.87 -5.63
C ALA A 52 4.78 -9.52 -4.54
N CYS A 53 4.21 -10.39 -3.69
CA CYS A 53 4.97 -11.15 -2.68
C CYS A 53 6.11 -11.97 -3.29
N ALA A 54 5.91 -12.57 -4.47
CA ALA A 54 6.97 -13.27 -5.17
C ALA A 54 8.13 -12.33 -5.53
N GLY A 55 7.82 -11.13 -6.02
CA GLY A 55 8.83 -10.10 -6.30
C GLY A 55 9.62 -9.67 -5.06
N PHE A 56 8.95 -9.49 -3.92
CA PHE A 56 9.60 -9.23 -2.63
C PHE A 56 10.62 -10.31 -2.27
N LYS A 57 10.23 -11.59 -2.35
CA LYS A 57 11.11 -12.72 -1.99
C LYS A 57 12.24 -12.95 -2.98
N GLU A 58 12.02 -12.63 -4.25
CA GLU A 58 13.04 -12.76 -5.29
C GLU A 58 14.18 -11.73 -5.11
N HIS A 59 13.83 -10.50 -4.71
CA HIS A 59 14.79 -9.39 -4.71
C HIS A 59 15.31 -9.02 -3.32
N LEU A 60 14.60 -9.34 -2.24
CA LEU A 60 15.00 -9.01 -0.87
C LEU A 60 15.48 -10.26 -0.14
N LYS A 61 16.76 -10.24 0.25
CA LYS A 61 17.31 -11.24 1.17
C LYS A 61 16.84 -10.94 2.58
N ASP A 62 16.45 -11.98 3.31
CA ASP A 62 16.01 -11.87 4.71
C ASP A 62 14.95 -10.78 4.91
N ILE A 63 13.82 -10.92 4.22
CA ILE A 63 12.76 -9.93 4.19
C ILE A 63 12.22 -9.56 5.59
N SER A 64 12.28 -10.49 6.55
CA SER A 64 11.87 -10.28 7.94
C SER A 64 12.71 -9.22 8.67
N SER A 65 13.87 -8.84 8.12
CA SER A 65 14.69 -7.73 8.62
C SER A 65 14.22 -6.34 8.17
N TYR A 66 13.27 -6.27 7.24
CA TYR A 66 12.76 -5.02 6.67
C TYR A 66 11.43 -4.60 7.28
N THR A 67 11.10 -3.33 7.08
CA THR A 67 9.76 -2.78 7.26
C THR A 67 9.28 -2.27 5.91
N VAL A 68 8.07 -2.65 5.52
CA VAL A 68 7.45 -2.15 4.29
C VAL A 68 6.74 -0.84 4.60
N LEU A 69 7.18 0.24 3.97
CA LEU A 69 6.52 1.55 4.06
C LEU A 69 5.66 1.77 2.81
N ASP A 70 4.35 1.82 3.01
CA ASP A 70 3.37 2.16 1.98
C ASP A 70 3.05 3.65 2.07
N ILE A 71 3.54 4.40 1.08
CA ILE A 71 3.35 5.85 0.97
C ILE A 71 2.15 6.14 0.08
N CYS A 72 1.39 7.17 0.44
CA CYS A 72 0.12 7.51 -0.22
C CYS A 72 -0.86 6.32 -0.17
N ALA A 73 -0.92 5.66 0.99
CA ALA A 73 -1.69 4.43 1.17
C ALA A 73 -3.22 4.67 1.12
N GLY A 74 -3.67 5.93 1.21
CA GLY A 74 -5.05 6.31 1.43
C GLY A 74 -5.61 5.62 2.66
N ALA A 75 -6.72 4.89 2.49
CA ALA A 75 -7.30 4.04 3.53
C ALA A 75 -6.62 2.66 3.67
N GLY A 76 -5.43 2.44 3.08
CA GLY A 76 -4.62 1.24 3.26
C GLY A 76 -5.25 0.00 2.64
N ARG A 77 -5.59 0.02 1.35
CA ARG A 77 -6.54 -0.96 0.78
C ARG A 77 -5.94 -2.22 0.17
N PRO A 78 -4.90 -2.15 -0.67
CA PRO A 78 -4.22 -3.36 -1.13
C PRO A 78 -3.24 -3.90 -0.08
N THR A 79 -2.72 -3.03 0.78
CA THR A 79 -1.69 -3.32 1.79
C THR A 79 -2.09 -4.43 2.76
N PRO A 80 -3.32 -4.47 3.31
CA PRO A 80 -3.83 -5.59 4.12
C PRO A 80 -3.77 -6.94 3.43
N VAL A 81 -4.08 -6.98 2.14
CA VAL A 81 -4.06 -8.22 1.36
C VAL A 81 -2.61 -8.69 1.20
N LEU A 82 -1.72 -7.75 0.88
CA LEU A 82 -0.30 -8.01 0.70
C LEU A 82 0.39 -8.46 2.00
N GLU A 83 0.14 -7.77 3.12
CA GLU A 83 0.66 -8.14 4.44
C GLU A 83 0.21 -9.54 4.84
N SER A 84 -1.08 -9.84 4.70
CA SER A 84 -1.64 -11.14 5.06
C SER A 84 -1.03 -12.26 4.23
N GLU A 85 -0.93 -12.09 2.91
CA GLU A 85 -0.36 -13.12 2.03
C GLU A 85 1.14 -13.31 2.30
N LEU A 86 1.91 -12.21 2.42
CA LEU A 86 3.34 -12.28 2.66
C LEU A 86 3.67 -12.94 4.01
N ASN A 87 3.03 -12.49 5.08
CA ASN A 87 3.33 -13.00 6.43
C ASN A 87 2.82 -14.42 6.65
N LYS A 88 1.76 -14.83 5.94
CA LYS A 88 1.33 -16.23 5.91
C LYS A 88 2.35 -17.13 5.23
N GLU A 89 2.91 -16.72 4.09
CA GLU A 89 3.97 -17.48 3.40
C GLU A 89 5.27 -17.52 4.22
N LEU A 90 5.67 -16.41 4.84
CA LEU A 90 6.85 -16.40 5.69
C LEU A 90 6.68 -17.29 6.93
N GLY A 91 5.49 -17.28 7.53
CA GLY A 91 5.17 -18.18 8.64
C GLY A 91 5.26 -19.66 8.27
N SER A 92 4.85 -20.06 7.06
CA SER A 92 5.00 -21.45 6.60
C SER A 92 6.45 -21.83 6.30
N GLU A 93 7.30 -20.85 6.01
CA GLU A 93 8.76 -21.00 5.84
C GLU A 93 9.53 -20.91 7.19
N GLY A 94 8.84 -20.72 8.32
CA GLY A 94 9.45 -20.56 9.65
C GLY A 94 10.16 -19.23 9.87
N LYS A 95 9.86 -18.22 9.05
CA LYS A 95 10.42 -16.86 9.13
C LYS A 95 9.50 -15.94 9.94
N GLY A 96 10.08 -14.85 10.46
CA GLY A 96 9.33 -13.82 11.20
C GLY A 96 8.42 -12.99 10.29
N PRO A 97 7.33 -12.42 10.82
CA PRO A 97 6.46 -11.53 10.06
C PRO A 97 7.18 -10.21 9.73
N VAL A 98 6.77 -9.60 8.63
CA VAL A 98 7.23 -8.30 8.15
C VAL A 98 6.21 -7.24 8.59
N PRO A 99 6.64 -6.18 9.29
CA PRO A 99 5.79 -5.05 9.61
C PRO A 99 5.52 -4.17 8.37
N PHE A 100 4.29 -3.68 8.29
CA PHE A 100 3.82 -2.73 7.29
C PHE A 100 3.43 -1.43 7.97
N VAL A 101 4.00 -0.32 7.50
CA VAL A 101 3.71 1.03 7.97
C VAL A 101 3.03 1.79 6.84
N LEU A 102 1.89 2.40 7.12
CA LEU A 102 1.09 3.13 6.14
C LEU A 102 1.08 4.61 6.49
N THR A 103 1.16 5.45 5.46
CA THR A 103 1.06 6.91 5.60
C THR A 103 0.34 7.52 4.41
N ASP A 104 -0.36 8.63 4.66
CA ASP A 104 -1.11 9.33 3.63
C ASP A 104 -1.18 10.85 3.92
N LEU A 105 -1.49 11.63 2.88
CA LEU A 105 -1.76 13.06 3.02
C LEU A 105 -3.13 13.31 3.68
N TYR A 106 -4.11 12.43 3.45
CA TYR A 106 -5.47 12.50 4.01
C TYR A 106 -5.81 11.19 4.74
N PRO A 107 -5.24 11.02 5.94
CA PRO A 107 -5.37 9.77 6.67
C PRO A 107 -6.82 9.43 7.04
N HIS A 108 -7.31 8.28 6.56
CA HIS A 108 -8.64 7.76 6.89
C HIS A 108 -8.62 7.01 8.23
N ILE A 109 -8.52 7.75 9.34
CA ILE A 109 -8.27 7.23 10.69
C ILE A 109 -9.20 6.07 11.08
N GLU A 110 -10.51 6.21 10.88
CA GLU A 110 -11.49 5.17 11.25
C GLU A 110 -11.22 3.81 10.56
N GLU A 111 -10.88 3.84 9.27
CA GLU A 111 -10.60 2.63 8.51
C GLU A 111 -9.23 2.06 8.88
N CYS A 112 -8.26 2.93 9.12
CA CYS A 112 -6.91 2.56 9.54
C CYS A 112 -6.91 1.88 10.91
N GLU A 113 -7.70 2.38 11.86
CA GLU A 113 -7.94 1.70 13.13
C GLU A 113 -8.60 0.33 12.92
N ARG A 114 -9.59 0.24 12.04
CA ARG A 114 -10.31 -1.01 11.75
C ARG A 114 -9.38 -2.07 11.15
N ILE A 115 -8.39 -1.67 10.35
CA ILE A 115 -7.38 -2.55 9.78
C ILE A 115 -6.37 -2.96 10.85
N SER A 116 -5.80 -2.01 11.59
CA SER A 116 -4.79 -2.27 12.62
C SER A 116 -5.33 -3.17 13.75
N LYS A 117 -6.62 -3.07 14.09
CA LYS A 117 -7.29 -3.99 15.03
C LYS A 117 -7.39 -5.43 14.53
N LYS A 118 -7.42 -5.64 13.21
CA LYS A 118 -7.51 -6.98 12.59
C LYS A 118 -6.15 -7.58 12.26
N GLN A 119 -5.14 -6.76 12.01
CA GLN A 119 -3.82 -7.18 11.54
C GLN A 119 -2.73 -6.53 12.39
N GLN A 120 -2.05 -7.36 13.20
CA GLN A 120 -1.08 -6.90 14.20
C GLN A 120 0.21 -6.34 13.59
N ASN A 121 0.54 -6.69 12.35
CA ASN A 121 1.75 -6.20 11.67
C ASN A 121 1.47 -4.95 10.83
N ILE A 122 0.30 -4.31 10.96
CA ILE A 122 -0.02 -3.06 10.27
C ILE A 122 -0.05 -1.92 11.28
N ILE A 123 0.73 -0.89 11.00
CA ILE A 123 0.80 0.35 11.77
C ILE A 123 0.47 1.51 10.84
N TYR A 124 -0.26 2.50 11.36
CA TYR A 124 -0.65 3.68 10.60
C TYR A 124 -0.08 4.96 11.20
N ILE A 125 0.45 5.84 10.36
CA ILE A 125 0.87 7.19 10.74
C ILE A 125 -0.33 8.13 10.63
N GLU A 126 -0.93 8.45 11.77
CA GLU A 126 -2.16 9.28 11.84
C GLU A 126 -1.96 10.73 11.39
N SER A 127 -0.74 11.26 11.51
CA SER A 127 -0.44 12.61 11.06
C SER A 127 -0.33 12.67 9.53
N PRO A 128 -1.02 13.62 8.87
CA PRO A 128 -0.86 13.88 7.44
C PRO A 128 0.60 14.03 7.01
N VAL A 129 1.01 13.34 5.95
CA VAL A 129 2.35 13.46 5.35
C VAL A 129 2.25 13.94 3.91
N ASP A 130 2.80 15.12 3.63
CA ASP A 130 2.87 15.65 2.27
C ASP A 130 4.15 15.20 1.57
N ALA A 131 4.03 14.15 0.73
CA ALA A 131 5.14 13.66 -0.08
C ALA A 131 5.72 14.73 -1.05
N ARG A 132 4.95 15.77 -1.40
CA ARG A 132 5.41 16.87 -2.28
C ARG A 132 6.35 17.84 -1.57
N ALA A 133 6.36 17.82 -0.23
CA ALA A 133 7.19 18.70 0.58
C ALA A 133 8.65 18.21 0.68
N VAL A 134 8.95 16.99 0.22
CA VAL A 134 10.30 16.44 0.20
C VAL A 134 11.02 16.96 -1.06
N SER A 135 12.14 17.67 -0.85
CA SER A 135 12.92 18.35 -1.89
C SER A 135 13.83 17.42 -2.67
#